data_AF-A0A8T3CSQ4-F1
#
_entry.id   AF-A0A8T3CSQ4-F1
#
_cell.length_a   1.000
_cell.length_b   1.000
_cell.length_c   1.000
_cell.angle_alpha   90.00
_cell.angle_beta   90.00
_cell.angle_gamma   90.00
#
_symmetry.space_group_name_H-M   'P 1'
#
loop_
_entity.id
_entity.type
_entity.pdbx_description
1 polymer ?
#
loop_
_entity_poly.entity_id
_entity_poly.type
_entity_poly.pdbx_seq_one_letter_code
_entity_poly.pdbx_strand_id
1 'polypeptide(L)'
;MAPGAQVRLLWRPTIPSVASASPSTPGLAGRGGKGNIFVWASGNGGIMGDHCGADGYVNSIYSIAIGAVTHTGLPAFFGEPCPAVMAVTPTGATNRDSLPLVTVSNLDEGCVTHFSGTSSAAPIAAGVLALVLEANPDLTWRDVQHLIAKTAKIPNPVEPGWNINGAGYHIHDRYGFGLLDAGLMVQQAVRFKSVPPQRKCSQEMTFDPVRILSPGGVVSVHIQSHGCRGTDNAINSLEHVQVTASITSVCRGDLSVDLISPSDTRSQLLGTRRNDASTAGLRNWTMMTVQSWGEDPVGTWRLKVTDNKGTVAQCGRGKSEVAAGAVLGVNLTLYGTLGPRVPLYDSAAPLRTFMSMGKRHQIPWSGPGGRRRGGMSVQELIQMEFQMESQLRVSARDIPAPPRMKNTKLLFRPAQSFSSHDMDDTNGVDFRAHLSQLWNTLRDRVETRWALYKSMAGNQSPQLRWTDVALRRFLGAEPKVGGSERAEPLEVRELSNDGVGRAAGSLRRRGTRLLRSIATDIRDMRHLRDVLAGDGTQHSGGGPAERRGEGHE
;
A
#
# COMPACT_ATOMS: atom_id res chain seq x y z
N MET A 1 -22.47 13.91 -14.00
CA MET A 1 -21.08 14.10 -14.45
C MET A 1 -20.37 14.97 -13.43
N ALA A 2 -19.57 14.36 -12.55
CA ALA A 2 -18.69 15.09 -11.66
C ALA A 2 -17.29 15.10 -12.30
N PRO A 3 -16.64 16.27 -12.47
CA PRO A 3 -15.28 16.31 -12.98
C PRO A 3 -14.37 15.67 -11.94
N GLY A 4 -13.58 14.68 -12.38
CA GLY A 4 -12.57 14.03 -11.56
C GLY A 4 -11.53 15.07 -11.12
N ALA A 5 -11.65 15.54 -9.88
CA ALA A 5 -10.57 16.21 -9.20
C ALA A 5 -9.48 15.15 -8.96
N GLN A 6 -8.50 15.08 -9.86
CA GLN A 6 -7.19 14.57 -9.49
C GLN A 6 -6.66 15.50 -8.41
N VAL A 7 -6.86 15.11 -7.15
CA VAL A 7 -6.00 15.60 -6.08
C VAL A 7 -4.62 15.04 -6.41
N ARG A 8 -3.81 15.84 -7.11
CA ARG A 8 -2.35 15.69 -7.06
C ARG A 8 -1.95 15.96 -5.61
N LEU A 9 -2.03 14.92 -4.78
CA LEU A 9 -1.17 14.85 -3.61
C LEU A 9 0.24 14.91 -4.19
N LEU A 10 0.89 16.06 -4.02
CA LEU A 10 2.34 16.21 -4.15
C LEU A 10 2.99 15.42 -3.00
N TRP A 11 2.78 14.12 -2.99
CA TRP A 11 3.67 13.17 -2.36
C TRP A 11 4.57 12.72 -3.50
N ARG A 12 5.76 13.31 -3.59
CA ARG A 12 6.91 12.55 -4.07
C ARG A 12 7.45 11.87 -2.82
N PRO A 13 6.96 10.69 -2.43
CA PRO A 13 7.91 9.85 -1.75
C PRO A 13 9.03 9.63 -2.75
N THR A 14 10.26 9.82 -2.32
CA THR A 14 11.30 8.99 -2.87
C THR A 14 11.05 7.55 -2.40
N ILE A 15 9.93 6.92 -2.82
CA ILE A 15 9.97 5.49 -3.05
C ILE A 15 11.09 5.38 -4.08
N PRO A 16 12.20 4.72 -3.74
CA PRO A 16 13.34 4.64 -4.62
C PRO A 16 12.83 4.19 -5.97
N SER A 17 13.03 5.02 -7.00
CA SER A 17 12.68 4.60 -8.34
C SER A 17 13.42 3.29 -8.61
N VAL A 18 12.75 2.37 -9.29
CA VAL A 18 13.22 1.00 -9.57
C VAL A 18 14.63 0.96 -10.20
N ALA A 19 15.14 2.10 -10.68
CA ALA A 19 16.43 2.25 -11.35
C ALA A 19 17.67 2.39 -10.43
N SER A 20 17.57 2.52 -9.09
CA SER A 20 18.78 2.85 -8.29
C SER A 20 18.87 2.30 -6.86
N ALA A 21 18.44 1.06 -6.62
CA ALA A 21 18.58 0.46 -5.29
C ALA A 21 20.02 -0.03 -4.99
N SER A 22 20.83 0.83 -4.38
CA SER A 22 22.10 0.54 -3.68
C SER A 22 21.82 0.37 -2.17
N PRO A 23 22.66 -0.27 -1.34
CA PRO A 23 22.52 -0.23 0.13
C PRO A 23 22.40 1.18 0.74
N SER A 24 22.69 2.24 -0.01
CA SER A 24 22.43 3.66 0.31
C SER A 24 21.03 4.17 -0.09
N THR A 25 20.06 3.28 -0.29
CA THR A 25 18.71 3.66 -0.72
C THR A 25 17.95 4.36 0.43
N PRO A 26 17.45 5.60 0.25
CA PRO A 26 16.85 6.41 1.32
C PRO A 26 15.77 5.67 2.16
N GLY A 27 14.95 4.81 1.54
CA GLY A 27 13.91 3.97 2.18
C GLY A 27 14.36 2.93 3.21
N LEU A 28 15.63 2.53 3.17
CA LEU A 28 16.16 1.42 3.98
C LEU A 28 16.80 1.88 5.29
N ALA A 29 17.06 3.19 5.46
CA ALA A 29 17.66 3.75 6.67
C ALA A 29 16.61 4.11 7.74
N GLY A 30 15.35 4.32 7.36
CA GLY A 30 14.24 4.64 8.26
C GLY A 30 14.04 3.61 9.39
N ARG A 31 13.41 4.04 10.49
CA ARG A 31 13.19 3.23 11.70
C ARG A 31 14.47 2.58 12.25
N GLY A 32 15.58 3.32 12.24
CA GLY A 32 16.88 2.84 12.73
C GLY A 32 17.45 1.68 11.91
N GLY A 33 17.32 1.74 10.57
CA GLY A 33 17.78 0.70 9.65
C GLY A 33 16.83 -0.49 9.49
N LYS A 34 15.64 -0.45 10.11
CA LYS A 34 14.59 -1.47 9.95
C LYS A 34 13.76 -1.25 8.67
N GLY A 35 13.85 -0.07 8.08
CA GLY A 35 13.11 0.36 6.90
C GLY A 35 11.70 0.84 7.22
N ASN A 36 11.28 1.86 6.47
CA ASN A 36 9.95 2.45 6.56
C ASN A 36 8.88 1.53 5.97
N ILE A 37 7.65 1.65 6.48
CA ILE A 37 6.50 0.86 6.01
C ILE A 37 5.64 1.74 5.10
N PHE A 38 5.76 1.53 3.79
CA PHE A 38 4.93 2.24 2.81
C PHE A 38 3.69 1.43 2.49
N VAL A 39 2.51 1.95 2.82
CA VAL A 39 1.22 1.34 2.47
C VAL A 39 0.62 2.09 1.31
N TRP A 40 0.22 1.38 0.26
CA TRP A 40 -0.27 1.96 -0.98
C TRP A 40 -1.65 1.42 -1.35
N ALA A 41 -2.54 2.27 -1.83
CA ALA A 41 -3.82 1.83 -2.37
C ALA A 41 -3.60 1.23 -3.76
N SER A 42 -4.19 0.06 -4.05
CA SER A 42 -3.94 -0.61 -5.34
C SER A 42 -4.53 0.10 -6.56
N GLY A 43 -5.49 1.02 -6.36
CA GLY A 43 -6.11 1.78 -7.44
C GLY A 43 -7.65 1.70 -7.47
N ASN A 44 -8.29 2.56 -8.26
CA ASN A 44 -9.75 2.69 -8.36
C ASN A 44 -10.28 2.59 -9.81
N GLY A 45 -9.41 2.25 -10.77
CA GLY A 45 -9.69 2.13 -12.19
C GLY A 45 -10.36 0.82 -12.63
N GLY A 46 -10.71 -0.08 -11.71
CA GLY A 46 -11.26 -1.41 -12.02
C GLY A 46 -12.49 -1.37 -12.93
N ILE A 47 -13.43 -0.45 -12.72
CA ILE A 47 -14.60 -0.28 -13.62
C ILE A 47 -14.19 0.07 -15.04
N MET A 48 -13.12 0.86 -15.17
CA MET A 48 -12.57 1.28 -16.46
C MET A 48 -11.73 0.19 -17.12
N GLY A 49 -11.56 -0.97 -16.47
CA GLY A 49 -10.71 -2.06 -16.93
C GLY A 49 -9.22 -1.72 -16.77
N ASP A 50 -8.86 -0.95 -15.75
CA ASP A 50 -7.45 -0.71 -15.43
C ASP A 50 -6.84 -1.89 -14.68
N HIS A 51 -5.52 -1.94 -14.66
CA HIS A 51 -4.75 -3.02 -14.06
C HIS A 51 -3.53 -2.43 -13.34
N CYS A 52 -3.39 -2.70 -12.04
CA CYS A 52 -2.38 -2.04 -11.21
C CYS A 52 -0.93 -2.45 -11.56
N GLY A 53 -0.75 -3.46 -12.41
CA GLY A 53 0.51 -3.73 -13.12
C GLY A 53 1.00 -2.56 -14.01
N ALA A 54 0.16 -1.56 -14.29
CA ALA A 54 0.50 -0.31 -14.97
C ALA A 54 0.80 0.86 -14.00
N ASP A 55 0.75 0.65 -12.67
CA ASP A 55 1.13 1.64 -11.66
C ASP A 55 2.53 1.31 -11.11
N GLY A 56 3.49 2.22 -11.32
CA GLY A 56 4.87 2.06 -10.86
C GLY A 56 5.03 2.11 -9.34
N TYR A 57 4.09 2.73 -8.62
CA TYR A 57 4.08 2.73 -7.16
C TYR A 57 3.67 1.36 -6.62
N VAL A 58 2.61 0.77 -7.17
CA VAL A 58 2.16 -0.60 -6.79
C VAL A 58 3.20 -1.67 -7.12
N ASN A 59 3.92 -1.51 -8.23
CA ASN A 59 4.96 -2.46 -8.66
C ASN A 59 6.31 -2.32 -7.92
N SER A 60 6.40 -1.40 -6.96
CA SER A 60 7.57 -1.28 -6.10
C SER A 60 7.58 -2.39 -5.04
N ILE A 61 8.72 -3.04 -4.83
CA ILE A 61 8.87 -4.03 -3.75
C ILE A 61 8.75 -3.39 -2.35
N TYR A 62 8.99 -2.07 -2.26
CA TYR A 62 8.99 -1.32 -1.02
C TYR A 62 7.58 -0.92 -0.57
N SER A 63 6.59 -0.97 -1.47
CA SER A 63 5.20 -0.66 -1.15
C SER A 63 4.41 -1.92 -0.83
N ILE A 64 3.58 -1.85 0.21
CA ILE A 64 2.55 -2.83 0.52
C ILE A 64 1.28 -2.37 -0.17
N ALA A 65 0.98 -2.94 -1.34
CA ALA A 65 -0.21 -2.62 -2.10
C ALA A 65 -1.45 -3.29 -1.48
N ILE A 66 -2.45 -2.48 -1.15
CA ILE A 66 -3.68 -2.88 -0.46
C ILE A 66 -4.88 -2.67 -1.40
N GLY A 67 -5.55 -3.77 -1.73
CA GLY A 67 -6.83 -3.75 -2.42
C GLY A 67 -7.99 -3.55 -1.45
N ALA A 68 -9.21 -3.59 -1.98
CA ALA A 68 -10.42 -3.30 -1.21
C ALA A 68 -11.49 -4.38 -1.39
N VAL A 69 -12.15 -4.72 -0.28
CA VAL A 69 -13.31 -5.63 -0.27
C VAL A 69 -14.53 -5.01 0.35
N THR A 70 -15.70 -5.41 -0.10
CA THR A 70 -16.97 -5.05 0.53
C THR A 70 -17.06 -5.66 1.93
N HIS A 71 -18.04 -5.22 2.71
CA HIS A 71 -18.34 -5.80 4.02
C HIS A 71 -18.73 -7.30 3.97
N THR A 72 -19.09 -7.82 2.80
CA THR A 72 -19.38 -9.25 2.57
C THR A 72 -18.17 -10.03 2.05
N GLY A 73 -16.99 -9.41 1.97
CA GLY A 73 -15.77 -10.05 1.49
C GLY A 73 -15.65 -10.17 -0.03
N LEU A 74 -16.56 -9.54 -0.80
CA LEU A 74 -16.46 -9.49 -2.27
C LEU A 74 -15.44 -8.43 -2.70
N PRO A 75 -14.81 -8.56 -3.89
CA PRO A 75 -13.93 -7.52 -4.39
C PRO A 75 -14.72 -6.24 -4.63
N ALA A 76 -14.14 -5.08 -4.28
CA ALA A 76 -14.74 -3.81 -4.63
C ALA A 76 -14.71 -3.60 -6.15
N PHE A 77 -15.83 -3.16 -6.74
CA PHE A 77 -15.98 -3.00 -8.19
C PHE A 77 -14.98 -2.01 -8.83
N PHE A 78 -14.46 -1.07 -8.05
CA PHE A 78 -13.42 -0.12 -8.48
C PHE A 78 -12.00 -0.65 -8.30
N GLY A 79 -11.78 -1.71 -7.51
CA GLY A 79 -10.45 -2.20 -7.20
C GLY A 79 -9.74 -2.74 -8.44
N GLU A 80 -8.48 -2.36 -8.62
CA GLU A 80 -7.66 -2.81 -9.73
C GLU A 80 -6.97 -4.14 -9.37
N PRO A 81 -7.12 -5.21 -10.19
CA PRO A 81 -6.40 -6.46 -10.00
C PRO A 81 -4.95 -6.34 -10.49
N CYS A 82 -4.02 -6.96 -9.77
CA CYS A 82 -2.69 -7.32 -10.26
C CYS A 82 -1.98 -8.21 -9.23
N PRO A 83 -0.99 -9.02 -9.64
CA PRO A 83 -0.28 -9.92 -8.75
C PRO A 83 0.66 -9.22 -7.75
N ALA A 84 0.77 -7.89 -7.82
CA ALA A 84 1.47 -7.04 -6.84
C ALA A 84 0.58 -6.67 -5.64
N VAL A 85 -0.76 -6.83 -5.73
CA VAL A 85 -1.65 -6.65 -4.57
C VAL A 85 -1.25 -7.66 -3.51
N MET A 86 -0.97 -7.17 -2.30
CA MET A 86 -0.44 -8.00 -1.23
C MET A 86 -1.53 -8.49 -0.28
N ALA A 87 -2.49 -7.63 0.03
CA ALA A 87 -3.62 -7.94 0.89
C ALA A 87 -4.79 -7.00 0.60
N VAL A 88 -5.90 -7.22 1.30
CA VAL A 88 -7.07 -6.35 1.27
C VAL A 88 -7.52 -5.98 2.68
N THR A 89 -8.26 -4.88 2.75
CA THR A 89 -9.07 -4.53 3.93
C THR A 89 -10.48 -4.16 3.50
N PRO A 90 -11.45 -4.13 4.44
CA PRO A 90 -12.79 -3.67 4.14
C PRO A 90 -12.77 -2.21 3.69
N THR A 91 -13.69 -1.84 2.80
CA THR A 91 -13.92 -0.47 2.35
C THR A 91 -15.39 -0.08 2.52
N GLY A 92 -15.68 1.22 2.44
CA GLY A 92 -17.03 1.69 2.22
C GLY A 92 -17.50 1.43 0.79
N ALA A 93 -17.74 0.18 0.39
CA ALA A 93 -18.36 -0.12 -0.89
C ALA A 93 -19.36 -1.28 -0.80
N THR A 94 -20.40 -1.23 -1.63
CA THR A 94 -21.46 -2.24 -1.74
C THR A 94 -21.83 -2.45 -3.20
N ASN A 95 -22.20 -3.67 -3.58
CA ASN A 95 -22.73 -3.93 -4.92
C ASN A 95 -24.26 -3.80 -5.01
N ARG A 96 -25.01 -3.78 -3.89
CA ARG A 96 -26.49 -3.85 -3.90
C ARG A 96 -27.27 -3.12 -2.79
N ASP A 97 -26.65 -2.59 -1.73
CA ASP A 97 -27.39 -1.96 -0.61
C ASP A 97 -26.80 -0.60 -0.20
N SER A 98 -27.66 0.34 0.15
CA SER A 98 -27.28 1.60 0.81
C SER A 98 -26.66 1.30 2.16
N LEU A 99 -25.32 1.30 2.24
CA LEU A 99 -24.48 1.82 3.32
C LEU A 99 -23.01 1.45 3.06
N PRO A 100 -22.12 2.44 2.88
CA PRO A 100 -20.71 2.21 3.13
C PRO A 100 -20.42 2.39 4.63
N LEU A 101 -19.62 1.50 5.23
CA LEU A 101 -19.42 1.42 6.70
C LEU A 101 -18.17 2.14 7.23
N VAL A 102 -17.30 2.63 6.35
CA VAL A 102 -16.06 3.29 6.78
C VAL A 102 -16.38 4.72 7.18
N THR A 103 -16.52 4.90 8.50
CA THR A 103 -16.77 6.19 9.12
C THR A 103 -15.44 6.83 9.53
N VAL A 104 -15.18 8.03 9.04
CA VAL A 104 -13.97 8.82 9.33
C VAL A 104 -14.35 10.21 9.81
N SER A 105 -13.42 10.86 10.53
CA SER A 105 -13.53 12.28 10.85
C SER A 105 -13.58 13.13 9.57
N ASN A 106 -14.40 14.18 9.56
CA ASN A 106 -14.41 15.16 8.48
C ASN A 106 -13.54 16.38 8.85
N LEU A 107 -13.19 17.21 7.86
CA LEU A 107 -12.47 18.48 8.06
C LEU A 107 -13.29 19.55 8.80
N ASP A 108 -14.62 19.38 8.89
CA ASP A 108 -15.50 20.18 9.74
C ASP A 108 -15.87 19.39 11.01
N GLU A 109 -16.58 20.00 11.97
CA GLU A 109 -17.16 19.24 13.08
C GLU A 109 -18.18 18.21 12.54
N GLY A 110 -17.78 16.94 12.46
CA GLY A 110 -18.62 15.85 12.01
C GLY A 110 -17.83 14.64 11.50
N CYS A 111 -18.56 13.66 10.98
CA CYS A 111 -18.01 12.44 10.40
C CYS A 111 -18.54 12.22 8.98
N VAL A 112 -17.70 11.65 8.11
CA VAL A 112 -18.12 11.06 6.84
C VAL A 112 -18.34 9.60 7.12
N THR A 113 -19.57 9.12 7.00
CA THR A 113 -19.91 7.71 7.27
C THR A 113 -19.63 6.80 6.09
N HIS A 114 -19.29 7.36 4.92
CA HIS A 114 -19.21 6.66 3.65
C HIS A 114 -17.90 6.91 2.89
N PHE A 115 -16.76 6.75 3.55
CA PHE A 115 -15.47 6.88 2.87
C PHE A 115 -15.15 5.62 2.06
N SER A 116 -15.12 5.73 0.73
CA SER A 116 -14.97 4.61 -0.20
C SER A 116 -13.63 4.63 -0.95
N GLY A 117 -13.40 3.64 -1.81
CA GLY A 117 -12.19 3.52 -2.61
C GLY A 117 -11.10 2.70 -1.92
N THR A 118 -10.12 2.22 -2.70
CA THR A 118 -8.89 1.63 -2.13
C THR A 118 -8.13 2.64 -1.26
N SER A 119 -8.37 3.94 -1.47
CA SER A 119 -7.92 5.04 -0.60
C SER A 119 -8.44 4.96 0.84
N SER A 120 -9.56 4.29 1.09
CA SER A 120 -10.06 3.97 2.45
C SER A 120 -9.45 2.69 3.02
N ALA A 121 -9.05 1.75 2.14
CA ALA A 121 -8.47 0.48 2.53
C ALA A 121 -7.01 0.63 3.03
N ALA A 122 -6.19 1.39 2.31
CA ALA A 122 -4.78 1.59 2.68
C ALA A 122 -4.59 2.18 4.10
N PRO A 123 -5.34 3.20 4.57
CA PRO A 123 -5.25 3.69 5.95
C PRO A 123 -5.68 2.66 7.01
N ILE A 124 -6.67 1.82 6.71
CA ILE A 124 -7.07 0.73 7.62
C ILE A 124 -5.92 -0.26 7.76
N ALA A 125 -5.29 -0.67 6.65
CA ALA A 125 -4.11 -1.51 6.69
C ALA A 125 -2.97 -0.85 7.47
N ALA A 126 -2.69 0.44 7.24
CA ALA A 126 -1.68 1.18 8.00
C ALA A 126 -1.96 1.17 9.51
N GLY A 127 -3.22 1.32 9.93
CA GLY A 127 -3.63 1.17 11.33
C GLY A 127 -3.38 -0.23 11.90
N VAL A 128 -3.69 -1.28 11.14
CA VAL A 128 -3.37 -2.66 11.54
C VAL A 128 -1.86 -2.87 11.67
N LEU A 129 -1.07 -2.36 10.73
CA LEU A 129 0.38 -2.47 10.77
C LEU A 129 0.99 -1.67 11.93
N ALA A 130 0.39 -0.54 12.32
CA ALA A 130 0.80 0.19 13.51
C ALA A 130 0.64 -0.66 14.79
N LEU A 131 -0.47 -1.39 14.94
CA LEU A 131 -0.67 -2.33 16.06
C LEU A 131 0.37 -3.47 16.05
N VAL A 132 0.71 -3.97 14.87
CA VAL A 132 1.75 -5.00 14.69
C VAL A 132 3.12 -4.49 15.13
N LEU A 133 3.48 -3.26 14.74
CA LEU A 133 4.74 -2.62 15.13
C LEU A 133 4.77 -2.22 16.60
N GLU A 134 3.62 -1.87 17.20
CA GLU A 134 3.51 -1.65 18.65
C GLU A 134 3.83 -2.94 19.42
N ALA A 135 3.32 -4.07 18.93
CA ALA A 135 3.56 -5.38 19.54
C ALA A 135 5.01 -5.87 19.35
N ASN A 136 5.64 -5.53 18.22
CA ASN A 136 7.04 -5.82 17.95
C ASN A 136 7.70 -4.70 17.13
N PRO A 137 8.38 -3.73 17.79
CA PRO A 137 9.01 -2.61 17.11
C PRO A 137 10.30 -3.00 16.37
N ASP A 138 10.78 -4.24 16.51
CA ASP A 138 11.99 -4.75 15.86
C ASP A 138 11.73 -5.32 14.45
N LEU A 139 10.46 -5.45 14.05
CA LEU A 139 10.10 -5.89 12.71
C LEU A 139 10.65 -4.94 11.65
N THR A 140 11.31 -5.51 10.65
CA THR A 140 11.73 -4.80 9.43
C THR A 140 10.57 -4.66 8.45
N TRP A 141 10.75 -3.83 7.42
CA TRP A 141 9.76 -3.68 6.34
C TRP A 141 9.42 -4.99 5.63
N ARG A 142 10.41 -5.89 5.49
CA ARG A 142 10.20 -7.25 4.94
C ARG A 142 9.50 -8.17 5.93
N ASP A 143 9.83 -8.10 7.22
CA ASP A 143 9.18 -8.94 8.24
C ASP A 143 7.67 -8.69 8.29
N VAL A 144 7.25 -7.42 8.17
CA VAL A 144 5.84 -7.03 8.07
C VAL A 144 5.17 -7.67 6.85
N GLN A 145 5.86 -7.68 5.71
CA GLN A 145 5.36 -8.33 4.50
C GLN A 145 5.22 -9.86 4.66
N HIS A 146 6.23 -10.53 5.25
CA HIS A 146 6.12 -11.96 5.59
C HIS A 146 4.97 -12.26 6.56
N LEU A 147 4.72 -11.38 7.54
CA LEU A 147 3.57 -11.49 8.43
C LEU A 147 2.25 -11.44 7.67
N ILE A 148 2.08 -10.49 6.73
CA ILE A 148 0.88 -10.42 5.88
C ILE A 148 0.68 -11.74 5.12
N ALA A 149 1.69 -12.21 4.39
CA ALA A 149 1.60 -13.45 3.61
C ALA A 149 1.24 -14.67 4.48
N LYS A 150 1.72 -14.70 5.72
CA LYS A 150 1.48 -15.80 6.67
C LYS A 150 0.10 -15.75 7.36
N THR A 151 -0.52 -14.59 7.46
CA THR A 151 -1.67 -14.37 8.37
C THR A 151 -2.92 -13.82 7.71
N ALA A 152 -2.84 -13.36 6.47
CA ALA A 152 -4.00 -12.96 5.71
C ALA A 152 -4.97 -14.15 5.54
N LYS A 153 -6.27 -13.83 5.48
CA LYS A 153 -7.36 -14.79 5.42
C LYS A 153 -8.15 -14.65 4.13
N ILE A 154 -8.72 -15.74 3.62
CA ILE A 154 -9.60 -15.71 2.46
C ILE A 154 -10.94 -15.07 2.86
N PRO A 155 -11.28 -13.84 2.39
CA PRO A 155 -12.54 -13.19 2.76
C PRO A 155 -13.76 -13.86 2.12
N ASN A 156 -13.59 -14.43 0.93
CA ASN A 156 -14.64 -15.12 0.19
C ASN A 156 -14.06 -16.32 -0.59
N PRO A 157 -14.32 -17.57 -0.16
CA PRO A 157 -13.79 -18.78 -0.78
C PRO A 157 -14.39 -19.11 -2.16
N VAL A 158 -15.61 -18.63 -2.44
CA VAL A 158 -16.30 -18.94 -3.69
C VAL A 158 -15.92 -17.97 -4.82
N GLU A 159 -15.17 -16.91 -4.52
CA GLU A 159 -14.71 -15.98 -5.55
C GLU A 159 -13.78 -16.68 -6.55
N PRO A 160 -14.05 -16.59 -7.87
CA PRO A 160 -13.20 -17.22 -8.87
C PRO A 160 -11.86 -16.49 -8.98
N GLY A 161 -10.78 -17.27 -9.00
CA GLY A 161 -9.41 -16.78 -9.15
C GLY A 161 -8.45 -17.21 -8.02
N TRP A 162 -8.97 -17.81 -6.94
CA TRP A 162 -8.10 -18.33 -5.89
C TRP A 162 -7.23 -19.47 -6.39
N ASN A 163 -5.95 -19.41 -6.04
CA ASN A 163 -5.00 -20.48 -6.29
C ASN A 163 -4.07 -20.67 -5.09
N ILE A 164 -3.37 -21.80 -5.04
CA ILE A 164 -2.31 -22.08 -4.08
C ILE A 164 -0.99 -22.14 -4.84
N ASN A 165 -0.02 -21.35 -4.40
CA ASN A 165 1.30 -21.29 -5.03
C ASN A 165 2.18 -22.50 -4.66
N GLY A 166 3.38 -22.60 -5.24
CA GLY A 166 4.31 -23.72 -5.00
C GLY A 166 4.81 -23.86 -3.56
N ALA A 167 4.65 -22.81 -2.74
CA ALA A 167 5.02 -22.79 -1.32
C ALA A 167 3.82 -22.97 -0.37
N GLY A 168 2.61 -23.13 -0.90
CA GLY A 168 1.40 -23.37 -0.11
C GLY A 168 0.65 -22.12 0.35
N TYR A 169 0.98 -20.93 -0.18
CA TYR A 169 0.21 -19.70 0.08
C TYR A 169 -1.00 -19.59 -0.85
N HIS A 170 -2.12 -19.14 -0.32
CA HIS A 170 -3.26 -18.75 -1.13
C HIS A 170 -2.99 -17.38 -1.77
N ILE A 171 -3.33 -17.26 -3.06
CA ILE A 171 -3.02 -16.10 -3.88
C ILE A 171 -4.21 -15.75 -4.78
N HIS A 172 -4.39 -14.46 -5.04
CA HIS A 172 -5.44 -13.96 -5.92
C HIS A 172 -5.12 -12.55 -6.43
N ASP A 173 -5.38 -12.23 -7.70
CA ASP A 173 -5.04 -10.90 -8.28
C ASP A 173 -5.81 -9.72 -7.64
N ARG A 174 -7.03 -9.97 -7.16
CA ARG A 174 -7.86 -8.98 -6.43
C ARG A 174 -7.68 -8.94 -4.91
N TYR A 175 -7.18 -10.03 -4.31
CA TYR A 175 -7.08 -10.12 -2.84
C TYR A 175 -5.64 -10.17 -2.32
N GLY A 176 -4.66 -10.38 -3.20
CA GLY A 176 -3.31 -10.75 -2.80
C GLY A 176 -3.32 -12.06 -2.02
N PHE A 177 -2.71 -12.04 -0.83
CA PHE A 177 -2.81 -13.11 0.16
C PHE A 177 -4.12 -13.07 0.96
N GLY A 178 -5.03 -12.12 0.76
CA GLY A 178 -6.32 -12.07 1.47
C GLY A 178 -6.48 -10.88 2.42
N LEU A 179 -7.50 -10.98 3.27
CA LEU A 179 -7.93 -9.99 4.24
C LEU A 179 -6.98 -9.95 5.44
N LEU A 180 -6.53 -8.75 5.83
CA LEU A 180 -5.72 -8.58 7.03
C LEU A 180 -6.51 -8.94 8.30
N ASP A 181 -5.92 -9.81 9.13
CA ASP A 181 -6.43 -10.14 10.47
C ASP A 181 -5.51 -9.50 11.53
N ALA A 182 -5.93 -8.36 12.07
CA ALA A 182 -5.13 -7.60 13.04
C ALA A 182 -4.78 -8.43 14.29
N GLY A 183 -5.72 -9.24 14.78
CA GLY A 183 -5.52 -10.05 15.98
C GLY A 183 -4.49 -11.15 15.75
N LEU A 184 -4.58 -11.85 14.62
CA LEU A 184 -3.61 -12.89 14.26
C LEU A 184 -2.23 -12.30 13.94
N MET A 185 -2.18 -11.18 13.22
CA MET A 185 -0.94 -10.48 12.90
C MET A 185 -0.18 -10.08 14.17
N VAL A 186 -0.85 -9.42 15.13
CA VAL A 186 -0.24 -9.02 16.42
C VAL A 186 0.25 -10.24 17.20
N GLN A 187 -0.54 -11.32 17.25
CA GLN A 187 -0.13 -12.55 17.93
C GLN A 187 1.11 -13.20 17.31
N GLN A 188 1.23 -13.17 15.98
CA GLN A 188 2.41 -13.71 15.28
C GLN A 188 3.61 -12.76 15.41
N ALA A 189 3.40 -11.44 15.41
CA ALA A 189 4.43 -10.42 15.50
C ALA A 189 5.32 -10.60 16.75
N VAL A 190 4.73 -10.85 17.92
CA VAL A 190 5.44 -11.03 19.20
C VAL A 190 6.45 -12.18 19.17
N ARG A 191 6.24 -13.17 18.30
CA ARG A 191 7.08 -14.38 18.16
C ARG A 191 7.86 -14.41 16.86
N PHE A 192 7.70 -13.37 16.03
CA PHE A 192 8.28 -13.36 14.71
C PHE A 192 9.80 -13.25 14.84
N LYS A 193 10.50 -14.14 14.15
CA LYS A 193 11.96 -14.05 14.01
C LYS A 193 12.22 -13.37 12.67
N SER A 194 13.01 -12.30 12.70
CA SER A 194 13.32 -11.57 11.47
C SER A 194 13.94 -12.47 10.42
N VAL A 195 13.56 -12.21 9.17
CA VAL A 195 14.05 -12.96 8.02
C VAL A 195 15.52 -12.64 7.73
N PRO A 196 16.26 -13.55 7.06
CA PRO A 196 17.63 -13.27 6.63
C PRO A 196 17.75 -12.01 5.75
N PRO A 197 18.96 -11.46 5.58
CA PRO A 197 19.21 -10.35 4.66
C PRO A 197 18.66 -10.62 3.27
N GLN A 198 18.09 -9.58 2.66
CA GLN A 198 17.54 -9.68 1.30
C GLN A 198 18.67 -9.92 0.30
N ARG A 199 18.40 -10.77 -0.67
CA ARG A 199 19.27 -11.03 -1.81
C ARG A 199 18.54 -10.72 -3.10
N LYS A 200 19.30 -10.36 -4.12
CA LYS A 200 18.79 -10.01 -5.46
C LYS A 200 19.52 -10.83 -6.52
N CYS A 201 18.76 -11.54 -7.33
CA CYS A 201 19.28 -12.35 -8.43
C CYS A 201 18.59 -11.95 -9.73
N SER A 202 19.35 -11.51 -10.73
CA SER A 202 18.79 -11.03 -12.01
C SER A 202 19.24 -11.87 -13.20
N GLN A 203 18.35 -12.04 -14.18
CA GLN A 203 18.61 -12.68 -15.47
C GLN A 203 18.11 -11.74 -16.56
N GLU A 204 19.05 -11.16 -17.31
CA GLU A 204 18.75 -10.27 -18.44
C GLU A 204 18.84 -11.02 -19.76
N MET A 205 17.90 -10.74 -20.66
CA MET A 205 17.86 -11.26 -22.01
C MET A 205 17.52 -10.13 -22.98
N THR A 206 18.46 -9.78 -23.84
CA THR A 206 18.25 -8.91 -25.00
C THR A 206 18.08 -9.76 -26.26
N PHE A 207 17.15 -9.41 -27.13
CA PHE A 207 16.87 -10.20 -28.34
C PHE A 207 17.39 -9.50 -29.59
N ASP A 208 18.34 -10.15 -30.26
CA ASP A 208 18.83 -9.79 -31.59
C ASP A 208 18.90 -11.05 -32.47
N PRO A 209 18.01 -11.22 -33.48
CA PRO A 209 16.93 -10.30 -33.84
C PRO A 209 15.81 -10.24 -32.78
N VAL A 210 15.07 -9.13 -32.77
CA VAL A 210 13.92 -8.93 -31.87
C VAL A 210 12.84 -9.99 -32.10
N ARG A 211 12.06 -10.31 -31.06
CA ARG A 211 10.96 -11.27 -31.19
C ARG A 211 9.69 -10.56 -31.62
N ILE A 212 9.29 -10.78 -32.87
CA ILE A 212 8.07 -10.18 -33.45
C ILE A 212 6.82 -10.75 -32.75
N LEU A 213 5.93 -9.85 -32.33
CA LEU A 213 4.61 -10.18 -31.83
C LEU A 213 3.63 -10.10 -32.99
N SER A 214 3.18 -11.23 -33.50
CA SER A 214 2.17 -11.29 -34.55
C SER A 214 0.80 -10.80 -34.02
N PRO A 215 -0.07 -10.24 -34.88
CA PRO A 215 -1.41 -9.81 -34.46
C PRO A 215 -2.27 -10.96 -33.95
N GLY A 216 -2.84 -10.83 -32.76
CA GLY A 216 -3.55 -11.92 -32.07
C GLY A 216 -2.62 -13.05 -31.56
N GLY A 217 -1.30 -12.87 -31.68
CA GLY A 217 -0.30 -13.90 -31.39
C GLY A 217 0.28 -13.81 -29.98
N VAL A 218 1.17 -14.75 -29.68
CA VAL A 218 1.88 -14.83 -28.40
C VAL A 218 3.38 -15.03 -28.63
N VAL A 219 4.20 -14.27 -27.90
CA VAL A 219 5.64 -14.50 -27.78
C VAL A 219 5.88 -15.17 -26.43
N SER A 220 6.48 -16.37 -26.44
CA SER A 220 6.90 -17.08 -25.24
C SER A 220 8.41 -16.99 -25.05
N VAL A 221 8.85 -16.49 -23.89
CA VAL A 221 10.26 -16.45 -23.48
C VAL A 221 10.46 -17.43 -22.33
N HIS A 222 11.43 -18.34 -22.47
CA HIS A 222 11.83 -19.28 -21.44
C HIS A 222 13.13 -18.78 -20.81
N ILE A 223 13.09 -18.47 -19.52
CA ILE A 223 14.20 -17.91 -18.75
C ILE A 223 14.66 -19.01 -17.78
N GLN A 224 15.87 -19.55 -18.00
CA GLN A 224 16.45 -20.51 -17.07
C GLN A 224 17.05 -19.76 -15.89
N SER A 225 16.55 -20.03 -14.68
CA SER A 225 17.11 -19.48 -13.46
C SER A 225 17.69 -20.59 -12.60
N HIS A 226 18.95 -20.39 -12.18
CA HIS A 226 19.58 -21.21 -11.15
C HIS A 226 19.46 -20.58 -9.76
N GLY A 227 18.65 -19.53 -9.59
CA GLY A 227 18.51 -18.80 -8.33
C GLY A 227 19.84 -18.25 -7.81
N CYS A 228 20.78 -17.92 -8.72
CA CYS A 228 22.14 -17.48 -8.41
C CYS A 228 22.91 -18.42 -7.46
N ARG A 229 22.60 -19.73 -7.47
CA ARG A 229 23.31 -20.75 -6.68
C ARG A 229 24.82 -20.67 -6.91
N GLY A 230 25.58 -20.79 -5.83
CA GLY A 230 27.04 -20.67 -5.84
C GLY A 230 27.58 -19.24 -5.73
N THR A 231 26.70 -18.24 -5.57
CA THR A 231 27.09 -16.82 -5.35
C THR A 231 26.52 -16.29 -4.04
N ASP A 232 26.99 -15.12 -3.60
CA ASP A 232 26.45 -14.41 -2.42
C ASP A 232 24.97 -14.02 -2.58
N ASN A 233 24.51 -13.92 -3.82
CA ASN A 233 23.14 -13.59 -4.18
C ASN A 233 22.23 -14.82 -4.37
N ALA A 234 22.68 -16.01 -3.96
CA ALA A 234 21.87 -17.22 -4.06
C ALA A 234 20.53 -17.06 -3.30
N ILE A 235 19.42 -17.47 -3.92
CA ILE A 235 18.07 -17.43 -3.36
C ILE A 235 17.46 -18.83 -3.43
N ASN A 236 16.85 -19.28 -2.34
CA ASN A 236 16.07 -20.53 -2.30
C ASN A 236 14.65 -20.36 -1.75
N SER A 237 14.28 -19.14 -1.32
CA SER A 237 12.93 -18.78 -0.92
C SER A 237 12.64 -17.37 -1.40
N LEU A 238 11.67 -17.26 -2.32
CA LEU A 238 11.28 -16.00 -2.95
C LEU A 238 10.50 -15.07 -2.02
N GLU A 239 10.63 -13.78 -2.27
CA GLU A 239 9.77 -12.71 -1.74
C GLU A 239 9.07 -12.04 -2.93
N HIS A 240 9.74 -11.09 -3.57
CA HIS A 240 9.24 -10.38 -4.75
C HIS A 240 9.85 -10.94 -6.03
N VAL A 241 9.07 -10.95 -7.11
CA VAL A 241 9.58 -11.20 -8.46
C VAL A 241 9.20 -10.03 -9.35
N GLN A 242 10.18 -9.44 -10.02
CA GLN A 242 10.00 -8.35 -10.96
C GLN A 242 10.37 -8.79 -12.37
N VAL A 243 9.60 -8.35 -13.36
CA VAL A 243 9.95 -8.44 -14.77
C VAL A 243 9.99 -7.04 -15.35
N THR A 244 11.17 -6.60 -15.73
CA THR A 244 11.37 -5.38 -16.50
C THR A 244 11.36 -5.73 -17.98
N ALA A 245 10.42 -5.19 -18.75
CA ALA A 245 10.26 -5.52 -20.17
C ALA A 245 10.29 -4.27 -21.05
N SER A 246 10.93 -4.42 -22.22
CA SER A 246 10.88 -3.47 -23.32
C SER A 246 10.14 -4.09 -24.49
N ILE A 247 8.93 -3.61 -24.75
CA ILE A 247 7.98 -4.16 -25.71
C ILE A 247 7.42 -3.02 -26.55
N THR A 248 7.62 -3.04 -27.86
CA THR A 248 6.90 -2.15 -28.76
C THR A 248 5.51 -2.72 -29.03
N SER A 249 4.53 -1.84 -29.23
CA SER A 249 3.18 -2.26 -29.60
C SER A 249 2.48 -1.16 -30.37
N VAL A 250 1.70 -1.54 -31.37
CA VAL A 250 0.78 -0.65 -32.09
C VAL A 250 -0.36 -0.17 -31.19
N CYS A 251 -0.70 -0.93 -30.16
CA CYS A 251 -1.76 -0.61 -29.22
C CYS A 251 -1.47 -1.24 -27.86
N ARG A 252 -0.93 -0.44 -26.95
CA ARG A 252 -0.42 -0.92 -25.65
C ARG A 252 -1.49 -1.57 -24.78
N GLY A 253 -2.74 -1.13 -24.86
CA GLY A 253 -3.86 -1.72 -24.12
C GLY A 253 -4.30 -3.10 -24.62
N ASP A 254 -3.91 -3.52 -25.83
CA ASP A 254 -4.12 -4.88 -26.32
C ASP A 254 -3.10 -5.88 -25.70
N LEU A 255 -2.00 -5.39 -25.12
CA LEU A 255 -0.99 -6.27 -24.51
C LEU A 255 -1.50 -6.92 -23.23
N SER A 256 -1.22 -8.21 -23.07
CA SER A 256 -1.17 -8.87 -21.76
C SER A 256 0.18 -9.55 -21.55
N VAL A 257 0.64 -9.57 -20.30
CA VAL A 257 1.91 -10.17 -19.89
C VAL A 257 1.67 -11.12 -18.73
N ASP A 258 1.99 -12.39 -18.93
CA ASP A 258 1.91 -13.42 -17.91
C ASP A 258 3.31 -13.97 -17.58
N LEU A 259 3.57 -14.20 -16.31
CA LEU A 259 4.73 -14.91 -15.81
C LEU A 259 4.30 -16.22 -15.17
N ILE A 260 4.94 -17.33 -15.51
CA ILE A 260 4.74 -18.63 -14.87
C ILE A 260 6.04 -19.06 -14.20
N SER A 261 5.98 -19.33 -12.90
CA SER A 261 7.12 -19.78 -12.10
C SER A 261 7.50 -21.24 -12.41
N PRO A 262 8.68 -21.71 -11.97
CA PRO A 262 9.06 -23.12 -12.04
C PRO A 262 8.10 -24.05 -11.29
N SER A 263 7.37 -23.53 -10.30
CA SER A 263 6.36 -24.29 -9.54
C SER A 263 4.96 -24.20 -10.16
N ASP A 264 4.86 -23.76 -11.42
CA ASP A 264 3.61 -23.57 -12.17
C ASP A 264 2.66 -22.48 -11.63
N THR A 265 3.13 -21.59 -10.77
CA THR A 265 2.35 -20.42 -10.33
C THR A 265 2.29 -19.38 -11.45
N ARG A 266 1.07 -19.10 -11.94
CA ARG A 266 0.82 -18.09 -12.99
C ARG A 266 0.42 -16.75 -12.38
N SER A 267 1.12 -15.69 -12.76
CA SER A 267 0.82 -14.30 -12.42
C SER A 267 0.59 -13.46 -13.67
N GLN A 268 -0.56 -12.80 -13.77
CA GLN A 268 -0.86 -11.86 -14.85
C GLN A 268 -0.23 -10.49 -14.52
N LEU A 269 1.04 -10.31 -14.86
CA LEU A 269 1.81 -9.10 -14.57
C LEU A 269 1.18 -7.82 -15.18
N LEU A 270 0.55 -7.95 -16.35
CA LEU A 270 -0.22 -6.89 -16.98
C LEU A 270 -1.44 -7.48 -17.70
N GLY A 271 -2.62 -7.02 -17.35
CA GLY A 271 -3.87 -7.29 -18.07
C GLY A 271 -4.09 -6.33 -19.24
N THR A 272 -5.03 -6.68 -20.11
CA THR A 272 -5.49 -5.78 -21.18
C THR A 272 -6.21 -4.57 -20.59
N ARG A 273 -6.09 -3.42 -21.25
CA ARG A 273 -6.65 -2.14 -20.79
C ARG A 273 -7.37 -1.46 -21.95
N ARG A 274 -8.67 -1.70 -22.07
CA ARG A 274 -9.51 -1.29 -23.21
C ARG A 274 -9.49 0.19 -23.57
N ASN A 275 -9.08 1.05 -22.64
CA ASN A 275 -8.99 2.51 -22.83
C ASN A 275 -7.56 2.99 -23.16
N ASP A 276 -6.54 2.13 -23.16
CA ASP A 276 -5.16 2.49 -23.44
C ASP A 276 -4.80 2.27 -24.92
N ALA A 277 -5.06 3.27 -25.76
CA ALA A 277 -4.66 3.24 -27.17
C ALA A 277 -3.26 3.77 -27.46
N SER A 278 -2.41 3.87 -26.44
CA SER A 278 -1.05 4.37 -26.63
C SER A 278 -0.24 3.45 -27.54
N THR A 279 0.54 4.05 -28.45
CA THR A 279 1.54 3.35 -29.29
C THR A 279 2.92 3.32 -28.63
N ALA A 280 3.06 3.82 -27.39
CA ALA A 280 4.36 3.99 -26.74
C ALA A 280 5.03 2.66 -26.35
N GLY A 281 4.26 1.56 -26.33
CA GLY A 281 4.69 0.27 -25.81
C GLY A 281 5.02 0.31 -24.32
N LEU A 282 5.73 -0.72 -23.85
CA LEU A 282 6.36 -0.78 -22.54
C LEU A 282 7.85 -0.44 -22.72
N ARG A 283 8.32 0.62 -22.05
CA ARG A 283 9.71 1.09 -22.14
C ARG A 283 10.40 0.83 -20.82
N ASN A 284 11.20 -0.23 -20.75
CA ASN A 284 11.83 -0.69 -19.50
C ASN A 284 10.84 -0.68 -18.33
N TRP A 285 9.61 -1.12 -18.59
CA TRP A 285 8.54 -1.09 -17.60
C TRP A 285 8.70 -2.28 -16.66
N THR A 286 8.70 -2.02 -15.35
CA THR A 286 8.85 -3.07 -14.35
C THR A 286 7.49 -3.42 -13.76
N MET A 287 7.09 -4.68 -13.95
CA MET A 287 5.91 -5.28 -13.32
C MET A 287 6.37 -6.21 -12.20
N MET A 288 5.52 -6.40 -11.19
CA MET A 288 5.88 -7.17 -9.99
C MET A 288 4.80 -8.20 -9.63
N THR A 289 5.22 -9.32 -9.05
CA THR A 289 4.34 -10.30 -8.41
C THR A 289 4.86 -10.70 -7.03
N VAL A 290 3.96 -10.78 -6.06
CA VAL A 290 4.17 -11.44 -4.76
C VAL A 290 3.60 -12.86 -4.74
N GLN A 291 2.98 -13.33 -5.83
CA GLN A 291 2.26 -14.61 -5.82
C GLN A 291 3.17 -15.83 -5.77
N SER A 292 4.45 -15.70 -6.14
CA SER A 292 5.45 -16.78 -5.99
C SER A 292 6.20 -16.74 -4.66
N TRP A 293 5.71 -15.99 -3.67
CA TRP A 293 6.33 -15.88 -2.34
C TRP A 293 6.57 -17.25 -1.72
N GLY A 294 7.76 -17.46 -1.19
CA GLY A 294 8.22 -18.69 -0.56
C GLY A 294 8.71 -19.78 -1.52
N GLU A 295 8.49 -19.67 -2.83
CA GLU A 295 8.88 -20.71 -3.80
C GLU A 295 10.40 -20.80 -4.00
N ASP A 296 10.90 -21.96 -4.43
CA ASP A 296 12.27 -22.14 -4.93
C ASP A 296 12.34 -21.55 -6.36
N PRO A 297 13.17 -20.54 -6.63
CA PRO A 297 13.23 -19.89 -7.94
C PRO A 297 13.90 -20.74 -9.02
N VAL A 298 14.50 -21.88 -8.67
CA VAL A 298 15.29 -22.68 -9.60
C VAL A 298 14.42 -23.45 -10.58
N GLY A 299 14.70 -23.24 -11.87
CA GLY A 299 14.04 -23.90 -12.97
C GLY A 299 13.71 -22.93 -14.09
N THR A 300 12.74 -23.31 -14.93
CA THR A 300 12.36 -22.53 -16.10
C THR A 300 11.18 -21.62 -15.79
N TRP A 301 11.44 -20.32 -15.82
CA TRP A 301 10.40 -19.29 -15.83
C TRP A 301 9.88 -19.10 -17.25
N ARG A 302 8.56 -18.94 -17.42
CA ARG A 302 7.93 -18.71 -18.72
C ARG A 302 7.24 -17.37 -18.71
N LEU A 303 7.72 -16.44 -19.52
CA LEU A 303 7.05 -15.18 -19.79
C LEU A 303 6.25 -15.30 -21.09
N LYS A 304 4.97 -14.95 -21.06
CA LYS A 304 4.11 -14.88 -22.26
C LYS A 304 3.67 -13.43 -22.47
N VAL A 305 4.00 -12.89 -23.64
CA VAL A 305 3.53 -11.59 -24.10
C VAL A 305 2.51 -11.84 -25.20
N THR A 306 1.27 -11.41 -24.99
CA THR A 306 0.15 -11.70 -25.90
C THR A 306 -0.41 -10.40 -26.46
N ASP A 307 -0.69 -10.40 -27.76
CA ASP A 307 -1.48 -9.36 -28.41
C ASP A 307 -2.95 -9.76 -28.43
N ASN A 308 -3.79 -9.08 -27.66
CA ASN A 308 -5.23 -9.33 -27.59
C ASN A 308 -5.95 -8.39 -28.57
N LYS A 309 -5.63 -8.53 -29.85
CA LYS A 309 -6.11 -7.66 -30.93
C LYS A 309 -7.60 -7.40 -30.83
N GLY A 310 -7.97 -6.13 -30.79
CA GLY A 310 -9.35 -5.68 -30.74
C GLY A 310 -9.90 -5.45 -29.33
N THR A 311 -9.06 -5.56 -28.29
CA THR A 311 -9.45 -5.15 -26.93
C THR A 311 -9.71 -3.64 -26.87
N VAL A 312 -8.84 -2.86 -27.51
CA VAL A 312 -8.95 -1.41 -27.57
C VAL A 312 -9.66 -0.99 -28.85
N ALA A 313 -10.97 -0.70 -28.76
CA ALA A 313 -11.80 -0.39 -29.93
C ALA A 313 -11.31 0.82 -30.75
N GLN A 314 -10.71 1.81 -30.08
CA GLN A 314 -10.19 3.03 -30.72
C GLN A 314 -8.84 2.81 -31.44
N CYS A 315 -8.19 1.67 -31.25
CA CYS A 315 -7.01 1.29 -32.02
C CYS A 315 -7.46 0.76 -33.39
N GLY A 316 -7.42 1.63 -34.41
CA GLY A 316 -7.71 1.26 -35.79
C GLY A 316 -6.65 0.32 -36.36
N ARG A 317 -6.82 -1.00 -36.15
CA ARG A 317 -5.88 -2.03 -36.60
C ARG A 317 -6.37 -2.72 -37.87
N GLY A 318 -5.58 -2.66 -38.93
CA GLY A 318 -5.90 -3.26 -40.23
C GLY A 318 -5.99 -4.79 -40.20
N LYS A 319 -6.75 -5.38 -41.13
CA LYS A 319 -6.86 -6.84 -41.29
C LYS A 319 -5.57 -7.49 -41.81
N SER A 320 -4.77 -6.75 -42.58
CA SER A 320 -3.51 -7.22 -43.21
C SER A 320 -2.26 -6.84 -42.41
N GLU A 321 -2.39 -6.55 -41.12
CA GLU A 321 -1.28 -6.23 -40.24
C GLU A 321 -0.33 -7.43 -40.12
N VAL A 322 0.98 -7.20 -40.29
CA VAL A 322 2.00 -8.27 -40.26
C VAL A 322 2.62 -8.42 -38.86
N ALA A 323 2.65 -7.34 -38.07
CA ALA A 323 3.18 -7.32 -36.71
C ALA A 323 2.38 -6.35 -35.83
N ALA A 324 2.04 -6.80 -34.62
CA ALA A 324 1.44 -6.01 -33.54
C ALA A 324 2.46 -5.23 -32.71
N GLY A 325 3.72 -5.63 -32.79
CA GLY A 325 4.78 -5.15 -31.93
C GLY A 325 5.97 -6.10 -31.92
N ALA A 326 6.87 -5.90 -30.96
CA ALA A 326 8.01 -6.78 -30.75
C ALA A 326 8.47 -6.73 -29.29
N VAL A 327 8.97 -7.87 -28.80
CA VAL A 327 9.67 -7.95 -27.51
C VAL A 327 11.17 -7.72 -27.79
N LEU A 328 11.70 -6.64 -27.24
CA LEU A 328 13.09 -6.20 -27.43
C LEU A 328 14.03 -6.83 -26.40
N GLY A 329 13.57 -6.92 -25.16
CA GLY A 329 14.36 -7.47 -24.06
C GLY A 329 13.54 -7.58 -22.79
N VAL A 330 14.00 -8.47 -21.91
CA VAL A 330 13.37 -8.76 -20.62
C VAL A 330 14.46 -8.96 -19.56
N ASN A 331 14.21 -8.49 -18.35
CA ASN A 331 15.03 -8.75 -17.19
C ASN A 331 14.16 -9.33 -16.08
N LEU A 332 14.41 -10.58 -15.71
CA LEU A 332 13.79 -11.24 -14.55
C LEU A 332 14.65 -10.93 -13.32
N THR A 333 14.08 -10.25 -12.33
CA THR A 333 14.74 -9.97 -11.07
C THR A 333 14.00 -10.65 -9.92
N LEU A 334 14.72 -11.48 -9.19
CA LEU A 334 14.25 -12.27 -8.08
C LEU A 334 14.77 -11.66 -6.78
N TYR A 335 13.88 -11.42 -5.82
CA TYR A 335 14.22 -11.03 -4.46
C TYR A 335 13.86 -12.15 -3.51
N GLY A 336 14.66 -12.33 -2.47
CA GLY A 336 14.37 -13.35 -1.47
C GLY A 336 15.51 -13.58 -0.50
N THR A 337 15.55 -14.78 0.06
CA THR A 337 16.56 -15.16 1.06
C THR A 337 17.24 -16.47 0.69
N LEU A 338 18.40 -16.68 1.33
CA LEU A 338 19.00 -17.99 1.46
C LEU A 338 18.95 -18.38 2.94
N GLY A 339 18.23 -19.45 3.25
CA GLY A 339 18.25 -20.07 4.56
C GLY A 339 18.46 -21.59 4.44
N PRO A 340 18.83 -22.29 5.53
CA PRO A 340 18.65 -23.74 5.56
C PRO A 340 17.20 -24.02 5.12
N ARG A 341 17.00 -24.98 4.22
CA ARG A 341 15.65 -25.45 3.90
C ARG A 341 15.05 -25.91 5.21
N VAL A 342 14.28 -25.05 5.88
CA VAL A 342 13.29 -25.51 6.83
C VAL A 342 12.28 -26.14 5.88
N PRO A 343 12.23 -27.48 5.80
CA PRO A 343 11.14 -28.04 5.05
C PRO A 343 9.89 -27.50 5.73
N LEU A 344 8.95 -26.95 4.96
CA LEU A 344 7.63 -26.61 5.50
C LEU A 344 7.07 -27.82 6.30
N TYR A 345 7.51 -29.02 5.94
CA TYR A 345 7.48 -30.27 6.72
C TYR A 345 8.72 -30.49 7.60
N ASP A 346 8.83 -29.79 8.73
CA ASP A 346 9.58 -30.38 9.84
C ASP A 346 8.81 -31.64 10.27
N SER A 347 9.37 -32.83 10.06
CA SER A 347 8.71 -34.10 10.38
C SER A 347 8.42 -34.29 11.88
N ALA A 348 8.86 -33.35 12.73
CA ALA A 348 8.55 -33.29 14.16
C ALA A 348 7.53 -32.20 14.54
N ALA A 349 7.08 -31.36 13.62
CA ALA A 349 6.08 -30.32 13.89
C ALA A 349 5.10 -30.21 12.72
N PRO A 350 3.78 -30.35 12.94
CA PRO A 350 2.83 -30.28 11.84
C PRO A 350 3.03 -28.95 11.14
N LEU A 351 3.16 -29.01 9.81
CA LEU A 351 2.80 -27.93 8.91
C LEU A 351 1.69 -27.10 9.57
N ARG A 352 2.01 -25.87 10.00
CA ARG A 352 0.97 -24.88 10.30
C ARG A 352 0.52 -24.29 8.98
N THR A 353 0.04 -25.15 8.10
CA THR A 353 -0.67 -24.80 6.88
C THR A 353 -1.86 -23.94 7.26
N PHE A 354 -1.89 -22.70 6.75
CA PHE A 354 -3.04 -21.78 6.52
C PHE A 354 -4.00 -21.45 7.68
N MET A 355 -4.19 -22.29 8.68
CA MET A 355 -4.90 -22.00 9.91
C MET A 355 -4.28 -22.82 11.03
N SER A 356 -3.95 -22.15 12.12
CA SER A 356 -3.89 -22.84 13.40
C SER A 356 -5.32 -23.06 13.91
N MET A 357 -6.08 -24.03 13.36
CA MET A 357 -7.43 -24.42 13.84
C MET A 357 -7.43 -25.10 15.23
N GLY A 358 -6.40 -24.85 16.03
CA GLY A 358 -6.13 -25.58 17.25
C GLY A 358 -5.70 -27.02 17.02
N LYS A 359 -5.25 -27.67 18.09
CA LYS A 359 -4.80 -29.08 18.05
C LYS A 359 -5.89 -30.07 17.66
N ARG A 360 -7.16 -29.64 17.53
CA ARG A 360 -8.33 -30.51 17.38
C ARG A 360 -8.74 -30.73 15.93
N HIS A 361 -8.33 -29.90 14.96
CA HIS A 361 -8.82 -29.97 13.58
C HIS A 361 -7.62 -29.99 12.63
N GLN A 362 -7.16 -31.19 12.26
CA GLN A 362 -6.07 -31.37 11.29
C GLN A 362 -6.62 -31.34 9.87
N ILE A 363 -5.93 -30.62 8.98
CA ILE A 363 -6.22 -30.63 7.54
C ILE A 363 -5.63 -31.90 6.93
N PRO A 364 -6.38 -32.66 6.12
CA PRO A 364 -5.85 -33.76 5.34
C PRO A 364 -5.08 -33.22 4.13
N TRP A 365 -3.78 -32.91 4.29
CA TRP A 365 -2.88 -32.65 3.16
C TRP A 365 -1.74 -33.66 3.14
N SER A 366 -1.45 -34.22 1.97
CA SER A 366 -0.30 -35.08 1.70
C SER A 366 0.64 -34.35 0.74
N GLY A 367 1.93 -34.32 1.08
CA GLY A 367 3.00 -33.51 0.48
C GLY A 367 3.24 -33.62 -1.04
N PRO A 368 4.34 -33.03 -1.53
CA PRO A 368 4.55 -32.81 -2.96
C PRO A 368 4.72 -34.15 -3.69
N GLY A 369 3.81 -34.45 -4.63
CA GLY A 369 3.89 -35.62 -5.53
C GLY A 369 2.94 -36.79 -5.22
N GLY A 370 2.15 -36.75 -4.16
CA GLY A 370 1.19 -37.82 -3.83
C GLY A 370 -0.23 -37.53 -4.34
N ARG A 371 -0.89 -38.49 -5.01
CA ARG A 371 -2.34 -38.44 -5.28
C ARG A 371 -3.09 -38.06 -4.00
N ARG A 372 -3.88 -36.98 -4.08
CA ARG A 372 -4.65 -36.40 -2.97
C ARG A 372 -5.50 -37.48 -2.30
N ARG A 373 -5.33 -37.69 -0.98
CA ARG A 373 -6.21 -38.57 -0.20
C ARG A 373 -7.59 -37.93 -0.12
N GLY A 374 -8.50 -38.32 -1.02
CA GLY A 374 -9.91 -37.87 -1.02
C GLY A 374 -10.36 -37.00 -2.19
N GLY A 375 -9.53 -36.71 -3.20
CA GLY A 375 -9.99 -36.12 -4.47
C GLY A 375 -10.47 -34.65 -4.45
N MET A 376 -10.42 -33.96 -3.30
CA MET A 376 -10.86 -32.56 -3.21
C MET A 376 -9.99 -31.60 -4.05
N SER A 377 -10.67 -30.74 -4.80
CA SER A 377 -10.15 -29.55 -5.49
C SER A 377 -9.68 -28.49 -4.48
N VAL A 378 -8.86 -27.55 -4.96
CA VAL A 378 -8.37 -26.42 -4.14
C VAL A 378 -9.55 -25.60 -3.61
N GLN A 379 -10.59 -25.43 -4.44
CA GLN A 379 -11.78 -24.67 -4.07
C GLN A 379 -12.61 -25.39 -2.99
N GLU A 380 -12.68 -26.72 -3.01
CA GLU A 380 -13.34 -27.49 -1.94
C GLU A 380 -12.63 -27.39 -0.59
N LEU A 381 -11.29 -27.34 -0.57
CA LEU A 381 -10.51 -27.14 0.66
C LEU A 381 -10.73 -25.75 1.26
N ILE A 382 -10.63 -24.72 0.43
CA ILE A 382 -10.86 -23.31 0.80
C ILE A 382 -12.31 -23.13 1.31
N GLN A 383 -13.29 -23.78 0.66
CA GLN A 383 -14.69 -23.75 1.07
C GLN A 383 -14.92 -24.45 2.42
N MET A 384 -14.31 -25.61 2.64
CA MET A 384 -14.41 -26.34 3.91
C MET A 384 -13.83 -25.50 5.07
N GLU A 385 -12.68 -24.87 4.85
CA GLU A 385 -12.03 -23.97 5.81
C GLU A 385 -12.95 -22.80 6.21
N PHE A 386 -13.46 -22.07 5.22
CA PHE A 386 -14.37 -20.95 5.47
C PHE A 386 -15.66 -21.38 6.19
N GLN A 387 -16.20 -22.55 5.85
CA GLN A 387 -17.38 -23.10 6.54
C GLN A 387 -17.10 -23.39 8.01
N MET A 388 -15.91 -23.87 8.36
CA MET A 388 -15.55 -24.12 9.75
C MET A 388 -15.36 -22.85 10.57
N GLU A 389 -14.77 -21.80 10.00
CA GLU A 389 -14.67 -20.49 10.65
C GLU A 389 -16.05 -19.82 10.79
N SER A 390 -16.83 -19.76 9.71
CA SER A 390 -18.15 -19.09 9.69
C SER A 390 -19.19 -19.76 10.58
N GLN A 391 -19.11 -21.07 10.77
CA GLN A 391 -19.97 -21.81 11.71
C GLN A 391 -19.48 -21.77 13.16
N LEU A 392 -18.43 -20.99 13.47
CA LEU A 392 -17.78 -20.93 14.79
C LEU A 392 -17.34 -22.32 15.31
N ARG A 393 -17.15 -23.30 14.41
CA ARG A 393 -16.59 -24.61 14.75
C ARG A 393 -15.11 -24.50 15.09
N VAL A 394 -14.49 -23.43 14.60
CA VAL A 394 -13.16 -22.97 14.99
C VAL A 394 -13.27 -21.48 15.32
N SER A 395 -12.75 -21.09 16.48
CA SER A 395 -12.74 -19.71 16.96
C SER A 395 -11.31 -19.22 17.20
N ALA A 396 -11.15 -17.91 17.41
CA ALA A 396 -9.86 -17.34 17.83
C ALA A 396 -9.33 -17.94 19.14
N ARG A 397 -10.18 -18.56 19.96
CA ARG A 397 -9.79 -19.28 21.20
C ARG A 397 -9.19 -20.65 20.93
N ASP A 398 -9.50 -21.24 19.77
CA ASP A 398 -8.97 -22.54 19.35
C ASP A 398 -7.56 -22.40 18.76
N ILE A 399 -7.20 -21.20 18.29
CA ILE A 399 -5.80 -20.82 18.04
C ILE A 399 -5.06 -20.91 19.38
N PRO A 400 -4.03 -21.75 19.53
CA PRO A 400 -3.29 -21.86 20.79
C PRO A 400 -2.65 -20.51 21.12
N ALA A 401 -3.31 -19.76 21.99
CA ALA A 401 -2.69 -18.64 22.66
C ALA A 401 -1.45 -19.17 23.39
N PRO A 402 -0.34 -18.42 23.43
CA PRO A 402 0.74 -18.73 24.34
C PRO A 402 0.19 -19.07 25.73
N PRO A 403 0.77 -20.03 26.47
CA PRO A 403 0.67 -19.95 27.91
C PRO A 403 1.08 -18.52 28.29
N ARG A 404 0.24 -17.82 29.07
CA ARG A 404 0.59 -16.51 29.65
C ARG A 404 2.04 -16.65 30.10
N MET A 405 2.96 -15.96 29.45
CA MET A 405 4.31 -15.87 29.97
C MET A 405 4.16 -15.15 31.30
N LYS A 406 4.13 -15.91 32.40
CA LYS A 406 4.42 -15.37 33.72
C LYS A 406 5.83 -14.81 33.57
N ASN A 407 5.95 -13.49 33.53
CA ASN A 407 7.20 -12.72 33.47
C ASN A 407 7.83 -12.41 32.09
N THR A 408 7.05 -12.25 31.02
CA THR A 408 7.38 -11.12 30.12
C THR A 408 6.43 -10.01 30.48
N LYS A 409 6.91 -9.03 31.26
CA LYS A 409 6.41 -7.68 31.05
C LYS A 409 6.54 -7.48 29.54
N LEU A 410 5.43 -7.34 28.82
CA LEU A 410 5.43 -6.54 27.61
C LEU A 410 6.17 -5.28 28.06
N LEU A 411 7.44 -5.17 27.68
CA LEU A 411 8.22 -3.97 27.91
C LEU A 411 7.58 -3.00 26.94
N PHE A 412 6.44 -2.46 27.36
CA PHE A 412 5.87 -1.25 26.84
C PHE A 412 6.94 -0.20 27.14
N ARG A 413 7.85 -0.08 26.18
CA ARG A 413 8.68 1.09 26.02
C ARG A 413 7.81 1.99 25.16
N PRO A 414 6.96 2.86 25.75
CA PRO A 414 6.34 3.89 24.95
C PRO A 414 7.46 4.55 24.16
N ALA A 415 7.27 4.79 22.86
CA ALA A 415 8.20 5.59 22.09
C ALA A 415 8.45 6.87 22.89
N GLN A 416 9.65 7.04 23.44
CA GLN A 416 9.92 8.08 24.44
C GLN A 416 9.82 9.49 23.85
N SER A 417 9.75 9.60 22.52
CA SER A 417 9.35 10.77 21.77
C SER A 417 9.25 10.35 20.31
N PHE A 418 8.26 10.86 19.59
CA PHE A 418 8.17 10.74 18.12
C PHE A 418 9.00 11.88 17.51
N SER A 419 10.00 11.57 16.68
CA SER A 419 10.76 12.57 15.93
C SER A 419 10.42 12.50 14.45
N SER A 420 10.46 13.63 13.75
CA SER A 420 10.32 13.68 12.28
C SER A 420 11.35 12.79 11.57
N HIS A 421 12.51 12.57 12.19
CA HIS A 421 13.58 11.68 11.72
C HIS A 421 13.16 10.20 11.66
N ASP A 422 12.10 9.80 12.37
CA ASP A 422 11.59 8.42 12.36
C ASP A 422 10.66 8.13 11.16
N MET A 423 10.23 9.18 10.43
CA MET A 423 9.23 9.12 9.35
C MET A 423 9.80 9.43 7.97
N ASP A 424 11.02 9.97 7.93
CA ASP A 424 11.64 10.47 6.71
C ASP A 424 12.84 9.59 6.35
N ASP A 425 12.97 9.30 5.06
CA ASP A 425 14.09 8.61 4.44
C ASP A 425 15.32 9.54 4.29
N THR A 426 15.15 10.82 4.63
CA THR A 426 16.17 11.87 4.73
C THR A 426 16.43 12.26 6.20
N ASN A 427 17.19 13.32 6.43
CA ASN A 427 17.36 13.95 7.74
C ASN A 427 16.10 14.76 8.19
N GLY A 428 14.88 14.32 7.85
CA GLY A 428 13.62 14.98 8.22
C GLY A 428 13.25 16.20 7.35
N VAL A 429 13.97 16.48 6.27
CA VAL A 429 13.79 17.70 5.47
C VAL A 429 12.53 17.63 4.60
N ASP A 430 12.29 16.50 3.94
CA ASP A 430 11.17 16.35 3.02
C ASP A 430 9.84 16.28 3.78
N PHE A 431 9.82 15.60 4.94
CA PHE A 431 8.65 15.59 5.82
C PHE A 431 8.34 16.99 6.37
N ARG A 432 9.35 17.75 6.80
CA ARG A 432 9.16 19.16 7.23
C ARG A 432 8.67 20.06 6.10
N ALA A 433 9.19 19.89 4.88
CA ALA A 433 8.72 20.63 3.72
C ALA A 433 7.23 20.36 3.43
N HIS A 434 6.80 19.10 3.54
CA HIS A 434 5.40 18.72 3.38
C HIS A 434 4.50 19.29 4.47
N LEU A 435 4.90 19.20 5.75
CA LEU A 435 4.17 19.82 6.86
C LEU A 435 4.05 21.35 6.67
N SER A 436 5.07 21.98 6.10
CA SER A 436 5.04 23.41 5.75
C SER A 436 4.07 23.70 4.60
N GLN A 437 4.00 22.83 3.59
CA GLN A 437 3.02 22.94 2.51
C GLN A 437 1.58 22.76 3.02
N LEU A 438 1.35 21.82 3.94
CA LEU A 438 0.06 21.61 4.57
C LEU A 438 -0.35 22.81 5.42
N TRP A 439 0.59 23.37 6.19
CA TRP A 439 0.40 24.64 6.91
C TRP A 439 -0.01 25.77 5.97
N ASN A 440 0.69 25.95 4.84
CA ASN A 440 0.35 26.96 3.84
C ASN A 440 -1.04 26.74 3.25
N THR A 441 -1.39 25.49 2.93
CA THR A 441 -2.71 25.14 2.38
C THR A 441 -3.83 25.49 3.37
N LEU A 442 -3.64 25.21 4.66
CA LEU A 442 -4.60 25.57 5.71
C LEU A 442 -4.66 27.09 5.92
N ARG A 443 -3.52 27.77 5.90
CA ARG A 443 -3.44 29.24 5.96
C ARG A 443 -4.29 29.87 4.86
N ASP A 444 -4.07 29.47 3.62
CA ASP A 444 -4.75 30.06 2.46
C ASP A 444 -6.27 29.79 2.51
N ARG A 445 -6.67 28.62 3.02
CA ARG A 445 -8.07 28.27 3.26
C ARG A 445 -8.70 29.15 4.35
N VAL A 446 -7.99 29.38 5.45
CA VAL A 446 -8.42 30.27 6.53
C VAL A 446 -8.57 31.70 6.03
N GLU A 447 -7.61 32.20 5.25
CA GLU A 447 -7.66 33.55 4.65
C GLU A 447 -8.86 33.70 3.73
N THR A 448 -9.08 32.74 2.83
CA THR A 448 -10.21 32.74 1.89
C THR A 448 -11.55 32.70 2.62
N ARG A 449 -11.70 31.80 3.59
CA ARG A 449 -12.93 31.68 4.40
C ARG A 449 -13.15 32.92 5.26
N TRP A 450 -12.10 33.53 5.78
CA TRP A 450 -12.19 34.75 6.58
C TRP A 450 -12.59 35.96 5.73
N ALA A 451 -12.06 36.10 4.52
CA ALA A 451 -12.47 37.12 3.56
C ALA A 451 -13.97 37.00 3.22
N LEU A 452 -14.44 35.77 2.95
CA LEU A 452 -15.85 35.49 2.70
C LEU A 452 -16.73 35.76 3.93
N TYR A 453 -16.24 35.48 5.14
CA TYR A 453 -16.97 35.79 6.37
C TYR A 453 -17.15 37.31 6.54
N LYS A 454 -16.09 38.08 6.32
CA LYS A 454 -16.11 39.55 6.41
C LYS A 454 -17.05 40.19 5.39
N SER A 455 -17.13 39.66 4.16
CA SER A 455 -18.06 40.17 3.16
C SER A 455 -19.52 39.95 3.55
N MET A 456 -19.83 38.88 4.29
CA MET A 456 -21.18 38.60 4.81
C MET A 456 -21.52 39.35 6.10
N ALA A 457 -20.55 39.57 6.99
CA ALA A 457 -20.80 40.12 8.33
C ALA A 457 -20.93 41.65 8.36
N GLY A 458 -20.48 42.34 7.30
CA GLY A 458 -20.41 43.80 7.27
C GLY A 458 -19.23 44.33 8.09
N ASN A 459 -18.46 45.27 7.52
CA ASN A 459 -17.10 45.59 7.98
C ASN A 459 -17.00 46.55 9.19
N GLN A 460 -17.98 46.53 10.11
CA GLN A 460 -18.19 47.65 11.04
C GLN A 460 -18.18 47.33 12.56
N SER A 461 -17.96 46.09 13.01
CA SER A 461 -17.83 45.83 14.46
C SER A 461 -16.38 45.95 14.96
N PRO A 462 -16.13 46.60 16.12
CA PRO A 462 -14.81 46.62 16.75
C PRO A 462 -14.28 45.20 17.04
N GLN A 463 -15.14 44.25 17.40
CA GLN A 463 -14.74 42.86 17.65
C GLN A 463 -14.20 42.18 16.39
N LEU A 464 -14.80 42.43 15.22
CA LEU A 464 -14.33 41.91 13.93
C LEU A 464 -12.93 42.43 13.59
N ARG A 465 -12.64 43.71 13.89
CA ARG A 465 -11.31 44.31 13.68
C ARG A 465 -10.24 43.67 14.57
N TRP A 466 -10.54 43.49 15.87
CA TRP A 466 -9.62 42.80 16.78
C TRP A 466 -9.37 41.34 16.37
N THR A 467 -10.41 40.66 15.89
CA THR A 467 -10.30 39.28 15.41
C THR A 467 -9.47 39.20 14.12
N ASP A 468 -9.63 40.16 13.19
CA ASP A 468 -8.80 40.25 11.97
C ASP A 468 -7.32 40.45 12.31
N VAL A 469 -7.01 41.33 13.26
CA VAL A 469 -5.63 41.57 13.73
C VAL A 469 -5.05 40.31 14.39
N ALA A 470 -5.80 39.66 15.28
CA ALA A 470 -5.36 38.43 15.94
C ALA A 470 -5.14 37.29 14.95
N LEU A 471 -6.01 37.15 13.95
CA LEU A 471 -5.91 36.14 12.92
C LEU A 471 -4.70 36.38 12.01
N ARG A 472 -4.52 37.61 11.50
CA ARG A 472 -3.32 37.97 10.70
C ARG A 472 -2.03 37.72 11.47
N ARG A 473 -2.01 38.01 12.78
CA ARG A 473 -0.85 37.71 13.63
C ARG A 473 -0.59 36.21 13.76
N PHE A 474 -1.64 35.39 13.87
CA PHE A 474 -1.53 33.94 13.91
C PHE A 474 -1.03 33.37 12.57
N LEU A 475 -1.59 33.82 11.44
CA LEU A 475 -1.25 33.34 10.10
C LEU A 475 0.15 33.81 9.64
N GLY A 476 0.57 35.01 10.07
CA GLY A 476 1.91 35.56 9.81
C GLY A 476 3.01 35.04 10.74
N ALA A 477 2.66 34.31 11.80
CA ALA A 477 3.62 33.60 12.62
C ALA A 477 4.00 32.28 11.92
N GLU A 478 4.88 32.36 10.93
CA GLU A 478 5.41 31.17 10.27
C GLU A 478 6.11 30.25 11.29
N PRO A 479 5.88 28.93 11.27
CA PRO A 479 6.74 27.98 11.95
C PRO A 479 8.16 28.18 11.41
N LYS A 480 9.17 28.33 12.29
CA LYS A 480 10.57 28.51 11.88
C LYS A 480 11.09 27.21 11.25
N VAL A 481 10.87 27.03 9.96
CA VAL A 481 11.44 25.95 9.15
C VAL A 481 12.51 26.56 8.26
N GLY A 482 13.71 25.99 8.28
CA GLY A 482 14.84 26.41 7.44
C GLY A 482 14.39 26.50 5.97
N GLY A 483 14.71 27.63 5.33
CA GLY A 483 13.99 28.13 4.17
C GLY A 483 14.08 27.28 2.90
N SER A 484 13.00 27.32 2.11
CA SER A 484 13.07 27.49 0.66
C SER A 484 11.71 27.96 0.10
N GLU A 485 11.85 28.72 -0.98
CA GLU A 485 10.96 29.52 -1.85
C GLU A 485 9.43 29.30 -1.88
N ARG A 486 8.73 30.44 -2.01
CA ARG A 486 7.28 30.60 -2.20
C ARG A 486 6.78 29.83 -3.43
N ALA A 487 5.73 29.03 -3.25
CA ALA A 487 4.89 28.55 -4.35
C ALA A 487 3.86 29.62 -4.76
N GLU A 488 3.66 29.78 -6.08
CA GLU A 488 2.70 30.70 -6.71
C GLU A 488 1.23 30.36 -6.33
N PRO A 489 0.32 31.36 -6.23
CA PRO A 489 -1.08 31.14 -5.85
C PRO A 489 -1.90 30.50 -6.97
N LEU A 490 -2.85 29.62 -6.61
CA LEU A 490 -3.86 29.09 -7.52
C LEU A 490 -4.99 30.12 -7.74
N GLU A 491 -5.26 30.48 -9.00
CA GLU A 491 -6.40 31.31 -9.41
C GLU A 491 -7.75 30.62 -9.12
N VAL A 492 -8.67 31.35 -8.48
CA VAL A 492 -10.04 30.92 -8.21
C VAL A 492 -10.98 31.51 -9.28
N ARG A 493 -11.61 30.64 -10.07
CA ARG A 493 -12.72 31.01 -10.97
C ARG A 493 -13.99 31.29 -10.15
N GLU A 494 -14.61 32.43 -10.44
CA GLU A 494 -15.83 32.94 -9.83
C GLU A 494 -17.04 32.01 -10.03
N LEU A 495 -17.82 31.83 -8.95
CA LEU A 495 -19.19 31.29 -8.99
C LEU A 495 -20.15 32.39 -8.50
N SER A 496 -20.60 33.23 -9.43
CA SER A 496 -21.97 33.80 -9.40
C SER A 496 -22.90 32.73 -10.01
N ASN A 497 -24.13 32.48 -9.59
CA ASN A 497 -25.21 33.37 -9.21
C ASN A 497 -26.33 32.44 -8.67
N ASP A 498 -27.16 32.85 -7.70
CA ASP A 498 -28.58 32.46 -7.67
C ASP A 498 -29.36 33.11 -6.51
N GLY A 499 -30.45 33.80 -6.90
CA GLY A 499 -31.75 33.70 -6.24
C GLY A 499 -31.97 34.48 -4.95
N VAL A 500 -32.27 35.77 -5.08
CA VAL A 500 -32.76 36.66 -4.02
C VAL A 500 -34.17 36.23 -3.56
N GLY A 501 -34.36 36.05 -2.25
CA GLY A 501 -35.72 35.97 -1.67
C GLY A 501 -35.94 35.08 -0.44
N ARG A 502 -34.97 34.92 0.48
CA ARG A 502 -35.16 34.31 1.84
C ARG A 502 -33.96 34.56 2.78
N ALA A 503 -33.39 35.77 2.74
CA ALA A 503 -31.96 35.98 3.01
C ALA A 503 -31.52 36.01 4.50
N ALA A 504 -32.26 36.61 5.45
CA ALA A 504 -31.67 36.92 6.77
C ALA A 504 -31.33 35.67 7.64
N GLY A 505 -32.22 34.66 7.68
CA GLY A 505 -31.99 33.43 8.46
C GLY A 505 -30.96 32.49 7.82
N SER A 506 -30.82 32.55 6.50
CA SER A 506 -29.84 31.78 5.71
C SER A 506 -28.42 32.33 5.90
N LEU A 507 -28.26 33.67 5.84
CA LEU A 507 -26.98 34.34 6.02
C LEU A 507 -26.37 34.10 7.41
N ARG A 508 -27.17 34.17 8.48
CA ARG A 508 -26.68 33.90 9.84
C ARG A 508 -26.19 32.46 9.99
N ARG A 509 -26.93 31.48 9.47
CA ARG A 509 -26.52 30.05 9.47
C ARG A 509 -25.30 29.76 8.59
N ARG A 510 -25.12 30.50 7.49
CA ARG A 510 -23.91 30.42 6.64
C ARG A 510 -22.70 31.01 7.36
N GLY A 511 -22.85 32.16 8.00
CA GLY A 511 -21.80 32.79 8.80
C GLY A 511 -21.33 31.92 9.97
N THR A 512 -22.26 31.30 10.72
CA THR A 512 -21.90 30.39 11.82
C THR A 512 -21.14 29.15 11.33
N ARG A 513 -21.54 28.57 10.19
CA ARG A 513 -20.83 27.44 9.59
C ARG A 513 -19.41 27.82 9.16
N LEU A 514 -19.26 28.98 8.53
CA LEU A 514 -17.96 29.47 8.06
C LEU A 514 -16.99 29.73 9.23
N LEU A 515 -17.47 30.33 10.32
CA LEU A 515 -16.67 30.52 11.55
C LEU A 515 -16.23 29.19 12.18
N ARG A 516 -17.10 28.18 12.18
CA ARG A 516 -16.76 26.85 12.68
C ARG A 516 -15.66 26.21 11.83
N SER A 517 -15.79 26.25 10.51
CA SER A 517 -14.77 25.73 9.59
C SER A 517 -13.43 26.46 9.74
N ILE A 518 -13.43 27.79 9.91
CA ILE A 518 -12.23 28.57 10.23
C ILE A 518 -11.61 28.12 11.56
N ALA A 519 -12.42 27.92 12.60
CA ALA A 519 -11.94 27.49 13.91
C ALA A 519 -11.31 26.08 13.86
N THR A 520 -11.84 25.17 13.04
CA THR A 520 -11.26 23.86 12.81
C THR A 520 -9.91 23.96 12.10
N ASP A 521 -9.82 24.68 10.98
CA ASP A 521 -8.56 24.85 10.25
C ASP A 521 -7.48 25.50 11.17
N ILE A 522 -7.85 26.48 12.01
CA ILE A 522 -6.93 27.09 13.00
C ILE A 522 -6.46 26.06 14.03
N ARG A 523 -7.33 25.14 14.48
CA ARG A 523 -6.96 24.08 15.43
C ARG A 523 -5.96 23.13 14.79
N ASP A 524 -6.20 22.70 13.57
CA ASP A 524 -5.31 21.82 12.81
C ASP A 524 -3.96 22.48 12.57
N MET A 525 -3.95 23.78 12.23
CA MET A 525 -2.73 24.58 12.15
C MET A 525 -1.97 24.55 13.49
N ARG A 526 -2.62 24.77 14.64
CA ARG A 526 -1.93 24.71 15.95
C ARG A 526 -1.22 23.36 16.17
N HIS A 527 -1.89 22.26 15.85
CA HIS A 527 -1.28 20.92 15.94
C HIS A 527 -0.08 20.77 15.00
N LEU A 528 -0.18 21.24 13.75
CA LEU A 528 0.95 21.22 12.81
C LEU A 528 2.14 22.04 13.30
N ARG A 529 1.88 23.20 13.91
CA ARG A 529 2.93 24.03 14.50
C ARG A 529 3.63 23.33 15.66
N ASP A 530 2.89 22.62 16.50
CA ASP A 530 3.48 21.87 17.62
C ASP A 530 4.35 20.72 17.11
N VAL A 531 3.92 20.03 16.05
CA VAL A 531 4.72 19.00 15.34
C VAL A 531 5.96 19.60 14.70
N LEU A 532 5.85 20.79 14.08
CA LEU A 532 6.99 21.50 13.46
C LEU A 532 7.96 22.09 14.50
N ALA A 533 7.51 22.40 15.72
CA ALA A 533 8.31 23.01 16.79
C ALA A 533 9.02 21.98 17.70
N GLY A 534 8.48 20.77 17.82
CA GLY A 534 9.04 19.69 18.67
C GLY A 534 10.42 19.15 18.26
N ASP A 535 10.96 19.61 17.14
CA ASP A 535 12.24 19.16 16.57
C ASP A 535 13.46 19.98 17.03
N GLY A 536 13.26 20.98 17.90
CA GLY A 536 14.27 21.96 18.29
C GLY A 536 14.90 21.80 19.68
N THR A 537 14.48 20.84 20.50
CA THR A 537 15.01 20.67 21.87
C THR A 537 15.79 19.37 22.01
N GLN A 538 17.00 19.34 21.46
CA GLN A 538 18.07 18.58 22.10
C GLN A 538 18.38 19.29 23.42
N HIS A 539 18.05 18.67 24.56
CA HIS A 539 18.64 19.06 25.83
C HIS A 539 20.16 18.86 25.71
N SER A 540 20.87 19.96 25.50
CA SER A 540 22.29 20.04 25.81
C SER A 540 22.50 19.63 27.27
N GLY A 541 23.42 18.70 27.49
CA GLY A 541 23.75 18.18 28.81
C GLY A 541 24.13 19.29 29.77
N GLY A 542 23.28 19.52 30.77
CA GLY A 542 23.69 20.12 32.04
C GLY A 542 24.29 19.02 32.90
N GLY A 543 25.61 19.06 33.09
CA GLY A 543 26.31 18.20 34.04
C GLY A 543 25.77 18.37 35.47
N PRO A 544 25.99 17.38 36.35
CA PRO A 544 25.46 17.41 37.71
C PRO A 544 26.16 18.51 38.49
N ALA A 545 25.39 19.50 38.96
CA ALA A 545 25.88 20.48 39.92
C ALA A 545 26.14 19.76 41.25
N GLU A 546 27.42 19.65 41.61
CA GLU A 546 27.90 19.29 42.94
C GLU A 546 27.25 20.22 43.98
N ARG A 547 26.53 19.63 44.94
CA ARG A 547 26.28 20.28 46.22
C ARG A 547 27.57 20.23 47.02
N ARG A 548 28.31 21.35 47.07
CA ARG A 548 29.21 21.66 48.18
C ARG A 548 28.55 22.72 49.04
N GLY A 549 28.46 22.42 50.33
CA GLY A 549 27.96 23.34 51.33
C GLY A 549 29.03 24.36 51.70
N GLU A 550 28.57 25.50 52.19
CA GLU A 550 29.28 26.35 53.13
C GLU A 550 28.26 26.83 54.16
N GLY A 551 28.63 26.69 55.43
CA GLY A 551 27.98 27.35 56.55
C GLY A 551 28.76 28.59 56.98
N HIS A 552 28.21 29.25 58.00
CA HIS A 552 28.68 30.48 58.67
C HIS A 552 28.52 31.75 57.81
N GLU A 553 27.89 32.83 58.28
CA GLU A 553 27.54 33.34 59.61
C GLU A 553 26.13 33.96 59.63
#